data_AF-A0A164R2R7-F1
#
_entry.id   AF-A0A164R2R7-F1
#
_cell.length_a   1.000
_cell.length_b   1.000
_cell.length_c   1.000
_cell.angle_alpha   90.00
_cell.angle_beta   90.00
_cell.angle_gamma   90.00
#
_symmetry.space_group_name_H-M   'P 1'
#
loop_
_entity.id
_entity.type
_entity.pdbx_description
1 polymer ?
#
loop_
_entity_poly.entity_id
_entity_poly.type
_entity_poly.pdbx_seq_one_letter_code
_entity_poly.pdbx_strand_id
1 'polypeptide(L)'
;MLVGTFTGLGGSLIRDGFLNVTLAALTNNWYLTSALVAALTGMFLERIISRIDPVVIALDALTVGLYAAIGMTKALGNGLPVIPSTFIGVAAAVGGSALRDIFLGLPIALMQVGSLYAIAALLGTGSLLVVVAGGGSVVSGAIACTVVTTTIRLCAVKFGWTLPEQRALMIGRRARR
;
A
#
# COMPACT_ATOMS: atom_id res chain seq x y z
N MET A 1 -3.27 -13.41 -13.47
CA MET A 1 -2.38 -12.56 -14.31
C MET A 1 -2.81 -11.10 -14.33
N LEU A 2 -4.03 -10.77 -14.80
CA LEU A 2 -4.53 -9.39 -14.80
C LEU A 2 -4.58 -8.78 -13.38
N VAL A 3 -5.20 -9.48 -12.42
CA VAL A 3 -5.27 -9.01 -11.02
C VAL A 3 -3.88 -8.71 -10.45
N GLY A 4 -2.90 -9.59 -10.65
CA GLY A 4 -1.53 -9.37 -10.19
C GLY A 4 -0.83 -8.18 -10.85
N THR A 5 -1.07 -7.97 -12.15
CA THR A 5 -0.51 -6.84 -12.90
C THR A 5 -1.12 -5.51 -12.42
N PHE A 6 -2.45 -5.46 -12.24
CA PHE A 6 -3.16 -4.29 -11.71
C PHE A 6 -2.85 -4.04 -10.23
N THR A 7 -2.67 -5.08 -9.42
CA THR A 7 -2.25 -4.92 -8.02
C THR A 7 -0.84 -4.36 -7.94
N GLY A 8 0.07 -4.91 -8.74
CA GLY A 8 1.47 -4.51 -8.78
C GLY A 8 1.66 -3.09 -9.30
N LEU A 9 0.98 -2.69 -10.37
CA LEU A 9 1.12 -1.36 -10.97
C LEU A 9 0.13 -0.34 -10.40
N GLY A 10 -0.93 -0.79 -9.73
CA GLY A 10 -2.07 0.01 -9.30
C GLY A 10 -1.71 1.19 -8.41
N GLY A 11 -0.81 0.99 -7.45
CA GLY A 11 -0.32 2.07 -6.60
C GLY A 11 0.39 3.18 -7.39
N SER A 12 1.16 2.81 -8.42
CA SER A 12 1.82 3.77 -9.30
C SER A 12 0.84 4.50 -10.21
N LEU A 13 -0.19 3.81 -10.71
CA LEU A 13 -1.25 4.40 -11.53
C LEU A 13 -2.06 5.44 -10.75
N ILE A 14 -2.46 5.11 -9.52
CA ILE A 14 -3.21 6.01 -8.64
C ILE A 14 -2.38 7.24 -8.31
N ARG A 15 -1.12 7.05 -7.90
CA ARG A 15 -0.20 8.15 -7.61
C ARG A 15 -0.01 9.07 -8.83
N ASP A 16 0.31 8.50 -9.98
CA ASP A 16 0.63 9.27 -11.18
C ASP A 16 -0.61 10.01 -11.71
N GLY A 17 -1.81 9.44 -11.53
CA GLY A 17 -3.09 10.11 -11.76
C GLY A 17 -3.31 11.32 -10.86
N PHE A 18 -3.03 11.21 -9.55
CA PHE A 18 -3.12 12.34 -8.62
C PHE A 18 -2.11 13.46 -8.92
N LEU A 19 -0.92 13.08 -9.38
CA LEU A 19 0.14 14.03 -9.74
C LEU A 19 -0.05 14.63 -11.14
N ASN A 20 -1.02 14.16 -11.92
CA ASN A 20 -1.24 14.52 -13.32
C ASN A 20 0.07 14.42 -14.16
N VAL A 21 0.87 13.39 -13.88
CA VAL A 21 2.11 13.10 -14.60
C VAL A 21 1.93 11.89 -15.51
N THR A 22 2.82 11.74 -16.49
CA THR A 22 2.83 10.55 -17.35
C THR A 22 2.93 9.28 -16.49
N LEU A 23 2.00 8.35 -16.72
CA LEU A 23 1.94 7.08 -15.99
C LEU A 23 3.26 6.34 -16.15
N ALA A 24 4.02 6.18 -15.06
CA ALA A 24 5.31 5.50 -15.09
C ALA A 24 5.18 4.06 -15.63
N ALA A 25 4.05 3.41 -15.32
CA ALA A 25 3.69 2.08 -15.81
C ALA A 25 3.56 1.99 -17.34
N LEU A 26 3.24 3.09 -18.03
CA LEU A 26 3.06 3.16 -19.48
C LEU A 26 4.23 3.84 -20.20
N THR A 27 5.21 4.34 -19.45
CA THR A 27 6.35 5.08 -20.04
C THR A 27 7.42 4.14 -20.59
N ASN A 28 7.53 2.92 -20.04
CA ASN A 28 8.58 1.97 -20.40
C ASN A 28 8.03 0.55 -20.53
N ASN A 29 8.30 -0.10 -21.66
CA ASN A 29 7.80 -1.45 -21.98
C ASN A 29 8.21 -2.49 -20.92
N TRP A 30 9.37 -2.27 -20.28
CA TRP A 30 9.92 -3.13 -19.22
C TRP A 30 9.08 -3.21 -17.94
N TYR A 31 8.33 -2.15 -17.57
CA TYR A 31 7.48 -2.17 -16.37
C TYR A 31 6.30 -3.12 -16.53
N LEU A 32 5.66 -3.07 -17.71
CA LEU A 32 4.52 -3.92 -18.02
C LEU A 32 4.96 -5.37 -18.19
N THR A 33 6.08 -5.63 -18.88
CA THR A 33 6.61 -7.00 -19.02
C THR A 33 7.07 -7.59 -17.70
N SER A 34 7.77 -6.83 -16.84
CA SER A 34 8.20 -7.32 -15.53
C SER A 34 7.01 -7.61 -14.60
N ALA A 35 5.96 -6.78 -14.62
CA ALA A 35 4.73 -7.03 -13.88
C ALA A 35 4.00 -8.28 -14.40
N LEU A 36 3.93 -8.48 -15.72
CA LEU A 36 3.34 -9.66 -16.34
C LEU A 36 4.12 -10.93 -15.99
N VAL A 37 5.44 -10.91 -16.09
CA VAL A 37 6.33 -12.03 -15.73
C VAL A 37 6.21 -12.35 -14.25
N ALA A 38 6.20 -11.35 -13.38
CA ALA A 38 6.00 -11.54 -11.94
C ALA A 38 4.63 -12.15 -11.63
N ALA A 39 3.57 -11.67 -12.27
CA ALA A 39 2.22 -12.21 -12.11
C ALA A 39 2.09 -13.65 -12.61
N LEU A 40 2.74 -13.99 -13.72
CA LEU A 40 2.78 -15.36 -14.27
C LEU A 40 3.59 -16.30 -13.36
N THR A 41 4.75 -15.84 -12.89
CA THR A 41 5.60 -16.60 -11.96
C THR A 41 4.86 -16.86 -10.64
N GLY A 42 4.18 -15.84 -10.11
CA GLY A 42 3.35 -15.96 -8.92
C GLY A 42 2.22 -16.97 -9.06
N MET A 43 1.59 -17.08 -10.23
CA MET A 43 0.57 -18.11 -10.51
C MET A 43 1.17 -19.52 -10.54
N PHE A 44 2.35 -19.69 -11.14
CA PHE A 44 3.03 -21.00 -11.17
C PHE A 44 3.49 -21.45 -9.78
N LEU A 45 3.90 -20.51 -8.92
CA LEU A 45 4.40 -20.77 -7.58
C LEU A 45 3.30 -20.69 -6.50
N GLU A 46 2.04 -20.44 -6.85
CA GLU A 46 0.94 -20.24 -5.90
C GLU A 46 0.86 -21.37 -4.86
N ARG A 47 1.07 -22.62 -5.30
CA ARG A 47 1.01 -23.81 -4.43
C ARG A 47 2.16 -23.90 -3.41
N ILE A 48 3.28 -23.24 -3.67
CA ILE A 48 4.44 -23.14 -2.76
C ILE A 48 4.29 -21.91 -1.87
N ILE A 49 3.81 -20.80 -2.45
CA ILE A 49 3.58 -19.53 -1.76
C ILE A 49 2.50 -19.67 -0.69
N SER A 50 1.45 -20.45 -0.94
CA SER A 50 0.38 -20.74 0.03
C SER A 50 0.83 -21.57 1.24
N ARG A 51 2.07 -22.08 1.25
CA ARG A 51 2.67 -22.77 2.40
C ARG A 51 3.50 -21.84 3.28
N ILE A 52 3.77 -20.61 2.83
CA ILE A 52 4.69 -19.66 3.48
C ILE A 52 3.97 -18.33 3.74
N ASP A 53 2.80 -18.39 4.36
CA ASP A 53 2.01 -17.24 4.80
C ASP A 53 2.83 -16.11 5.47
N PRO A 54 3.77 -16.38 6.42
CA PRO A 54 4.51 -15.29 7.05
C PRO A 54 5.43 -14.51 6.09
N VAL A 55 5.96 -15.15 5.06
CA VAL A 55 6.83 -14.48 4.07
C VAL A 55 5.99 -13.61 3.14
N VAL A 56 4.81 -14.09 2.73
CA VAL A 56 3.89 -13.31 1.89
C VAL A 56 3.45 -12.05 2.61
N ILE A 57 3.11 -12.16 3.90
CA ILE A 57 2.73 -11.02 4.74
C ILE A 57 3.90 -10.04 4.89
N ALA A 58 5.13 -10.51 5.08
CA ALA A 58 6.30 -9.66 5.19
C ALA A 58 6.61 -8.91 3.88
N LEU A 59 6.51 -9.59 2.74
CA LEU A 59 6.68 -8.97 1.43
C LEU A 59 5.58 -7.94 1.14
N ASP A 60 4.34 -8.24 1.49
CA ASP A 60 3.21 -7.30 1.41
C ASP A 60 3.47 -6.06 2.30
N ALA A 61 3.89 -6.25 3.55
CA ALA A 61 4.28 -5.17 4.46
C ALA A 61 5.37 -4.27 3.88
N LEU A 62 6.40 -4.89 3.31
CA LEU A 62 7.51 -4.19 2.67
C LEU A 62 7.06 -3.40 1.44
N THR A 63 6.25 -3.99 0.56
CA THR A 63 5.76 -3.30 -0.64
C THR A 63 4.96 -2.05 -0.30
N VAL A 64 4.14 -2.09 0.75
CA VAL A 64 3.35 -0.95 1.21
C VAL A 64 4.24 0.17 1.73
N GLY A 65 5.27 -0.15 2.51
CA GLY A 65 6.27 0.83 2.94
C GLY A 65 7.00 1.49 1.77
N LEU A 66 7.41 0.70 0.77
CA LEU A 66 8.05 1.19 -0.44
C LEU A 66 7.13 2.12 -1.24
N TYR A 67 5.89 1.72 -1.48
CA TYR A 67 4.93 2.54 -2.23
C TYR A 67 4.61 3.85 -1.51
N ALA A 68 4.52 3.82 -0.17
CA ALA A 68 4.32 5.03 0.64
C ALA A 68 5.50 6.01 0.48
N ALA A 69 6.73 5.50 0.64
CA ALA A 69 7.95 6.28 0.51
C ALA A 69 8.11 6.87 -0.90
N ILE A 70 8.02 6.04 -1.93
CA ILE A 70 8.16 6.48 -3.33
C ILE A 70 7.04 7.46 -3.70
N GLY A 71 5.81 7.23 -3.24
CA GLY A 71 4.68 8.10 -3.48
C GLY A 71 4.87 9.50 -2.90
N MET A 72 5.28 9.56 -1.63
CA MET A 72 5.57 10.81 -0.95
C MET A 72 6.76 11.55 -1.55
N THR A 73 7.86 10.86 -1.78
CA THR A 73 9.06 11.46 -2.39
C THR A 73 8.76 12.06 -3.76
N LYS A 74 7.99 11.35 -4.59
CA LYS A 74 7.61 11.86 -5.91
C LYS A 74 6.67 13.07 -5.79
N ALA A 75 5.75 13.07 -4.83
CA ALA A 75 4.86 14.21 -4.61
C ALA A 75 5.63 15.45 -4.13
N LEU A 76 6.55 15.30 -3.16
CA LEU A 76 7.43 16.37 -2.72
C LEU A 76 8.30 16.91 -3.86
N GLY A 77 8.81 16.02 -4.72
CA GLY A 77 9.56 16.39 -5.92
C GLY A 77 8.74 17.16 -6.97
N ASN A 78 7.41 17.05 -6.96
CA ASN A 78 6.50 17.84 -7.80
C ASN A 78 6.10 19.18 -7.16
N GLY A 79 6.72 19.56 -6.04
CA GLY A 79 6.46 20.83 -5.36
C GLY A 79 5.18 20.85 -4.52
N LEU A 80 4.57 19.70 -4.23
CA LEU A 80 3.39 19.63 -3.37
C LEU A 80 3.76 19.87 -1.91
N PRO A 81 2.87 20.50 -1.12
CA PRO A 81 3.09 20.65 0.31
C PRO A 81 3.10 19.29 1.02
N VAL A 82 3.59 19.31 2.26
CA VAL A 82 3.83 18.11 3.08
C VAL A 82 2.57 17.26 3.28
N ILE A 83 1.43 17.90 3.56
CA ILE A 83 0.16 17.22 3.84
C ILE A 83 -0.37 16.47 2.61
N PRO A 84 -0.57 17.08 1.43
CA PRO A 84 -1.01 16.33 0.25
C PRO A 84 0.04 15.31 -0.22
N SER A 85 1.34 15.57 -0.05
CA SER A 85 2.38 14.58 -0.37
C SER A 85 2.26 13.32 0.48
N THR A 86 1.95 13.48 1.77
CA THR A 86 1.65 12.37 2.69
C THR A 86 0.42 11.60 2.24
N PHE A 87 -0.66 12.30 1.89
CA PHE A 87 -1.89 11.68 1.39
C PHE A 87 -1.66 10.87 0.12
N ILE A 88 -0.91 11.41 -0.85
CA ILE A 88 -0.57 10.71 -2.10
C ILE A 88 0.30 9.48 -1.81
N GLY A 89 1.25 9.57 -0.88
CA GLY A 89 2.05 8.42 -0.44
C GLY A 89 1.16 7.29 0.12
N VAL A 90 0.27 7.61 1.06
CA VAL A 90 -0.65 6.64 1.64
C VAL A 90 -1.60 6.06 0.59
N ALA A 91 -2.16 6.90 -0.28
CA ALA A 91 -3.03 6.47 -1.37
C ALA A 91 -2.32 5.54 -2.36
N ALA A 92 -1.05 5.80 -2.69
CA ALA A 92 -0.23 4.94 -3.55
C ALA A 92 0.01 3.56 -2.91
N ALA A 93 0.33 3.54 -1.61
CA ALA A 93 0.58 2.32 -0.86
C ALA A 93 -0.65 1.41 -0.76
N VAL A 94 -1.80 2.04 -0.52
CA VAL A 94 -3.09 1.37 -0.39
C VAL A 94 -3.68 0.99 -1.74
N GLY A 95 -3.46 1.81 -2.75
CA GLY A 95 -4.11 1.72 -4.04
C GLY A 95 -3.88 0.38 -4.75
N GLY A 96 -2.66 -0.17 -4.65
CA GLY A 96 -2.36 -1.50 -5.19
C GLY A 96 -3.18 -2.61 -4.54
N SER A 97 -3.18 -2.67 -3.20
CA SER A 97 -3.99 -3.63 -2.44
C SER A 97 -5.50 -3.43 -2.61
N ALA A 98 -5.97 -2.19 -2.73
CA ALA A 98 -7.39 -1.90 -2.94
C ALA A 98 -7.85 -2.40 -4.31
N LEU A 99 -7.04 -2.22 -5.36
CA LEU A 99 -7.33 -2.75 -6.69
C LEU A 99 -7.40 -4.28 -6.68
N ARG A 100 -6.49 -4.95 -5.97
CA ARG A 100 -6.55 -6.40 -5.77
C ARG A 100 -7.91 -6.83 -5.24
N ASP A 101 -8.37 -6.20 -4.16
CA ASP A 101 -9.58 -6.59 -3.46
C ASP A 101 -10.83 -6.31 -4.32
N ILE A 102 -10.86 -5.18 -5.04
CA ILE A 102 -11.92 -4.83 -6.01
C ILE A 102 -12.01 -5.87 -7.12
N PHE A 103 -10.89 -6.25 -7.74
CA PHE A 103 -10.87 -7.24 -8.81
C PHE A 103 -11.24 -8.65 -8.34
N LEU A 104 -10.99 -8.98 -7.07
CA LEU A 104 -11.37 -10.25 -6.46
C LEU A 104 -12.82 -10.23 -5.94
N GLY A 105 -13.51 -9.09 -5.97
CA GLY A 105 -14.86 -8.94 -5.38
C GLY A 105 -14.88 -9.10 -3.87
N LEU A 106 -13.72 -8.96 -3.21
CA LEU A 106 -13.59 -9.04 -1.76
C LEU A 106 -13.89 -7.68 -1.14
N PRO A 107 -14.44 -7.62 0.10
CA PRO A 107 -14.49 -6.37 0.82
C PRO A 107 -13.07 -5.82 0.96
N ILE A 108 -12.87 -4.57 0.51
CA ILE A 108 -11.56 -3.92 0.55
C ILE A 108 -11.02 -4.03 1.97
N ALA A 109 -9.86 -4.66 2.16
CA ALA A 109 -9.25 -4.83 3.48
C ALA A 109 -9.02 -3.47 4.19
N LEU A 110 -9.00 -2.39 3.40
CA LEU A 110 -8.98 -1.01 3.86
C LEU A 110 -10.33 -0.44 4.35
N MET A 111 -11.46 -0.93 3.82
CA MET A 111 -12.81 -0.57 4.28
C MET A 111 -13.23 -1.37 5.51
N GLN A 112 -12.45 -2.36 5.94
CA GLN A 112 -12.54 -2.86 7.31
C GLN A 112 -12.06 -1.74 8.24
N VAL A 113 -13.04 -1.10 8.89
CA VAL A 113 -12.87 -0.06 9.91
C VAL A 113 -11.80 -0.52 10.91
N GLY A 114 -10.62 0.09 10.86
CA GLY A 114 -9.54 -0.17 11.81
C GLY A 114 -8.26 -0.83 11.28
N SER A 115 -8.04 -0.93 9.96
CA SER A 115 -6.75 -1.48 9.49
C SER A 115 -5.58 -0.56 9.86
N LEU A 116 -4.63 -1.09 10.64
CA LEU A 116 -3.34 -0.45 10.94
C LEU A 116 -2.52 -0.11 9.68
N TYR A 117 -3.02 -0.46 8.51
CA TYR A 117 -2.44 -0.20 7.19
C TYR A 117 -2.29 1.29 6.89
N ALA A 118 -3.39 2.05 6.99
CA ALA A 118 -3.38 3.48 6.70
C ALA A 118 -2.56 4.24 7.74
N ILE A 119 -2.66 3.84 9.01
CA ILE A 119 -1.91 4.43 10.12
C ILE A 119 -0.41 4.12 9.98
N ALA A 120 -0.03 2.88 9.66
CA ALA A 120 1.37 2.49 9.46
C ALA A 120 1.99 3.21 8.25
N ALA A 121 1.23 3.40 7.18
CA ALA A 121 1.67 4.19 6.03
C ALA A 121 1.84 5.66 6.42
N LEU A 122 0.90 6.22 7.18
CA LEU A 122 0.95 7.62 7.65
C LEU A 122 2.14 7.87 8.58
N LEU A 123 2.38 6.97 9.54
CA LEU A 123 3.55 7.02 10.43
C LEU A 123 4.86 6.83 9.66
N GLY A 124 4.87 5.95 8.65
CA GLY A 124 6.02 5.79 7.75
C GLY A 124 6.35 7.07 6.99
N THR A 125 5.36 7.68 6.32
CA THR A 125 5.54 8.96 5.63
C THR A 125 5.92 10.09 6.60
N GLY A 126 5.42 10.06 7.84
CA GLY A 126 5.85 10.96 8.90
C GLY A 126 7.33 10.81 9.24
N SER A 127 7.82 9.57 9.35
CA SER A 127 9.24 9.31 9.59
C SER A 127 10.14 9.78 8.44
N LEU A 128 9.67 9.69 7.19
CA LEU A 128 10.37 10.26 6.03
C LEU A 128 10.54 11.77 6.20
N LEU A 129 9.46 12.47 6.56
CA LEU A 129 9.48 13.92 6.75
C LEU A 129 10.44 14.33 7.85
N VAL A 130 10.46 13.63 8.98
CA VAL A 130 11.37 13.94 10.09
C VAL A 130 12.83 13.83 9.63
N VAL A 131 13.17 12.78 8.89
CA VAL A 131 14.53 12.58 8.36
C VAL A 131 14.91 13.67 7.35
N VAL A 132 14.00 13.99 6.43
CA VAL A 132 14.26 15.02 5.40
C VAL A 132 14.32 16.42 6.02
N ALA A 133 13.45 16.74 6.97
CA ALA A 133 13.47 18.01 7.70
C ALA A 133 14.71 18.16 8.58
N GLY A 134 15.26 17.06 9.09
CA GLY A 134 16.52 17.03 9.83
C GLY A 134 17.78 17.14 8.95
N GLY A 135 17.65 17.38 7.64
CA GLY A 135 18.76 17.50 6.70
C GLY A 135 19.29 16.16 6.16
N GLY A 136 18.60 15.06 6.42
CA GLY A 136 18.91 13.75 5.87
C GLY A 136 18.59 13.65 4.37
N SER A 137 19.24 12.72 3.68
CA SER A 137 18.92 12.41 2.29
C SER A 137 17.51 11.85 2.15
N VAL A 138 16.89 12.13 1.00
CA VAL A 138 15.62 11.51 0.58
C VAL A 138 15.69 9.99 0.62
N VAL A 139 16.85 9.41 0.28
CA VAL A 139 17.08 7.96 0.30
C VAL A 139 17.02 7.42 1.74
N SER A 140 17.68 8.08 2.69
CA SER A 140 17.58 7.70 4.10
C SER A 140 16.16 7.85 4.64
N GLY A 141 15.42 8.88 4.23
CA GLY A 141 14.02 9.06 4.60
C GLY A 141 13.11 7.97 4.04
N ALA A 142 13.34 7.54 2.80
CA ALA A 142 12.59 6.45 2.17
C ALA A 142 12.85 5.09 2.84
N ILE A 143 14.11 4.83 3.22
CA ILE A 143 14.49 3.64 3.99
C ILE A 143 13.79 3.67 5.36
N ALA A 144 13.87 4.80 6.07
CA ALA A 144 13.21 4.97 7.37
C ALA A 144 11.70 4.72 7.28
N CYS A 145 11.02 5.31 6.29
CA CYS A 145 9.61 5.08 6.02
C CYS A 145 9.30 3.60 5.80
N THR A 146 10.06 2.95 4.93
CA THR A 146 9.84 1.54 4.59
C THR A 146 10.01 0.65 5.82
N VAL A 147 11.07 0.89 6.60
CA VAL A 147 11.34 0.14 7.84
C VAL A 147 10.20 0.37 8.84
N VAL A 148 9.86 1.62 9.14
CA VAL A 148 8.80 1.96 10.12
C VAL A 148 7.46 1.34 9.73
N THR A 149 7.02 1.50 8.48
CA THR A 149 5.76 0.91 8.02
C THR A 149 5.79 -0.62 8.09
N THR A 150 6.90 -1.25 7.66
CA THR A 150 7.04 -2.71 7.68
C THR A 150 7.05 -3.25 9.10
N THR A 151 7.79 -2.61 10.02
CA THR A 151 7.85 -3.02 11.43
C THR A 151 6.49 -2.90 12.11
N ILE A 152 5.77 -1.79 11.90
CA ILE A 152 4.42 -1.62 12.45
C ILE A 152 3.49 -2.71 11.93
N ARG A 153 3.54 -3.03 10.63
CA ARG A 153 2.71 -4.09 10.02
C ARG A 153 3.06 -5.49 10.53
N LEU A 154 4.35 -5.81 10.65
CA LEU A 154 4.78 -7.11 11.20
C LEU A 154 4.40 -7.25 12.68
N CYS A 155 4.55 -6.19 13.47
CA CYS A 155 4.08 -6.15 14.85
C CYS A 155 2.56 -6.31 14.91
N ALA A 156 1.81 -5.58 14.09
CA ALA A 156 0.35 -5.68 14.05
C ALA A 156 -0.12 -7.12 13.80
N VAL A 157 0.50 -7.81 12.84
CA VAL A 157 0.18 -9.21 12.52
C VAL A 157 0.60 -10.14 13.66
N LYS A 158 1.82 -9.98 14.20
CA LYS A 158 2.35 -10.86 15.25
C LYS A 158 1.59 -10.73 16.57
N PHE A 159 1.16 -9.53 16.92
CA PHE A 159 0.42 -9.26 18.15
C PHE A 159 -1.10 -9.37 17.97
N GLY A 160 -1.57 -9.71 16.76
CA GLY A 160 -3.00 -9.79 16.46
C GLY A 160 -3.72 -8.46 16.72
N TRP A 161 -3.03 -7.33 16.50
CA TRP A 161 -3.63 -6.01 16.70
C TRP A 161 -4.70 -5.77 15.64
N THR A 162 -5.92 -6.13 15.97
CA THR A 162 -7.13 -5.69 15.30
C THR A 162 -7.71 -4.54 16.11
N LEU A 163 -7.87 -3.36 15.51
CA LEU A 163 -8.67 -2.33 16.16
C LEU A 163 -10.08 -2.88 16.41
N PRO A 164 -10.74 -2.50 17.52
CA PRO A 164 -12.08 -2.96 17.81
C PRO A 164 -12.96 -2.65 16.61
N GLU A 165 -13.48 -3.71 15.99
CA GLU A 165 -14.45 -3.64 14.92
C GLU A 165 -15.52 -2.65 15.40
N GLN A 166 -15.74 -1.54 14.68
CA GLN A 166 -17.02 -0.84 14.82
C GLN A 166 -18.04 -1.86 14.31
N ARG A 167 -18.52 -2.69 15.24
CA ARG A 167 -19.72 -3.49 15.11
C ARG A 167 -20.73 -2.49 14.59
N ALA A 168 -21.01 -2.57 13.29
CA ALA A 168 -22.13 -1.85 12.71
C ALA A 168 -23.26 -2.12 13.68
N LEU A 169 -23.72 -1.08 14.37
CA LEU A 169 -24.90 -1.17 15.20
C LEU A 169 -25.96 -1.65 14.22
N MET A 170 -26.24 -2.96 14.26
CA MET A 170 -27.45 -3.54 13.72
C MET A 170 -28.56 -2.93 14.55
N ILE A 171 -28.89 -1.66 14.24
CA ILE A 171 -30.10 -0.99 14.68
C ILE A 171 -31.19 -1.84 14.04
N GLY A 172 -31.77 -2.68 14.88
CA GLY A 172 -32.75 -3.66 14.48
C GLY A 172 -33.89 -3.00 13.73
N ARG A 173 -34.03 -3.34 12.44
CA ARG A 173 -35.34 -3.37 11.80
C ARG A 173 -35.89 -4.78 11.91
N ARG A 174 -36.27 -5.14 13.14
CA ARG A 174 -37.42 -6.02 13.38
C ARG A 174 -38.66 -5.12 13.42
N ALA A 175 -39.75 -5.63 12.86
CA ALA A 175 -41.09 -5.04 12.71
C ALA A 175 -41.21 -4.19 11.41
N ARG A 176 -42.11 -4.50 10.47
CA ARG A 176 -43.44 -5.11 10.58
C ARG A 176 -43.78 -5.94 9.33
N ARG A 177 -44.39 -7.10 9.57
CA ARG A 177 -45.41 -7.69 8.70
C ARG A 177 -46.64 -6.80 8.68
#